data_AF-A0A542DYW4-F1
#
_entry.id   AF-A0A542DYW4-F1
#
_cell.length_a   1.000
_cell.length_b   1.000
_cell.length_c   1.000
_cell.angle_alpha   90.00
_cell.angle_beta   90.00
_cell.angle_gamma   90.00
#
_symmetry.space_group_name_H-M   'P 1'
#
loop_
_entity.id
_entity.type
_entity.pdbx_description
1 polymer ?
#
loop_
_entity_poly.entity_id
_entity_poly.type
_entity_poly.pdbx_seq_one_letter_code
_entity_poly.pdbx_strand_id
1 'polypeptide(L)'
;MARPHAAAIVEDAWHRQVDRALRRRHWTNRVIGHVGYGSSDFVRVFARVVLSRPKDPPPDDGLREDEPDKKAEKKAGDKTYGGLRSLDGRRRGWRVFFTAPAMDVPVTVTVGDHRAHGRSDRSGHVDLTFRGTGLDAGWHSATVEAQNSEPVQVPIFVVGDDVTFGIVSDIDDTVISTSLPRMFLAAYNTFVKHEGTRRVVPGMAPLYRALLAEHPGAPTVYVSTGAWNTAPPLTRFLKNHGYPMGPLLLTDWGPTNTGWFRSGRQHKRACLDRLARDFPHIRWVLVGDDGQHDLEVYSDFSEARPECIEAVAIRQLTPTEQMLSHGIPVPTDELTRNPRTPREIPIYYAPDGFGLLRILRQAGKVSEAAEPG
;
A
#
# COMPACT_ATOMS: atom_id res chain seq x y z
N MET A 1 -19.29 5.67 -26.84
CA MET A 1 -17.91 5.66 -26.32
C MET A 1 -17.57 7.07 -25.87
N ALA A 2 -17.22 7.27 -24.59
CA ALA A 2 -16.78 8.59 -24.13
C ALA A 2 -15.49 8.98 -24.85
N ARG A 3 -15.42 10.20 -25.40
CA ARG A 3 -14.20 10.71 -26.05
C ARG A 3 -13.10 10.86 -25.00
N PRO A 4 -11.87 10.37 -25.24
CA PRO A 4 -10.77 10.55 -24.29
C PRO A 4 -10.53 12.05 -24.07
N HIS A 5 -10.37 12.43 -22.81
CA HIS A 5 -10.13 13.81 -22.41
C HIS A 5 -8.84 14.32 -23.08
N ALA A 6 -8.83 15.55 -23.61
CA ALA A 6 -7.71 16.12 -24.35
C ALA A 6 -6.37 16.07 -23.57
N ALA A 7 -6.43 16.16 -22.24
CA ALA A 7 -5.26 16.04 -21.37
C ALA A 7 -4.59 14.65 -21.46
N ALA A 8 -5.37 13.57 -21.55
CA ALA A 8 -4.82 12.21 -21.68
C ALA A 8 -4.06 12.03 -23.00
N ILE A 9 -4.56 12.63 -24.09
CA ILE A 9 -3.91 12.55 -25.41
C ILE A 9 -2.56 13.28 -25.41
N VAL A 10 -2.49 14.46 -24.77
CA VAL A 10 -1.25 15.24 -24.66
C VAL A 10 -0.24 14.53 -23.76
N GLU A 11 -0.69 13.95 -22.65
CA GLU A 11 0.15 13.17 -21.75
C GLU A 11 0.70 11.90 -22.44
N ASP A 12 -0.14 11.17 -23.17
CA ASP A 12 0.28 9.99 -23.95
C ASP A 12 1.28 10.36 -25.05
N ALA A 13 1.13 11.53 -25.67
CA ALA A 13 2.10 12.03 -26.64
C ALA A 13 3.45 12.36 -25.98
N TRP A 14 3.42 13.00 -24.81
CA TRP A 14 4.60 13.30 -24.00
C TRP A 14 5.32 12.02 -23.54
N HIS A 15 4.60 11.07 -22.93
CA HIS A 15 5.16 9.79 -22.48
C HIS A 15 5.80 9.01 -23.63
N ARG A 16 5.16 8.97 -24.82
CA ARG A 16 5.75 8.34 -26.02
C ARG A 16 7.02 9.04 -26.49
N GLN A 17 7.09 10.37 -26.41
CA GLN A 17 8.28 11.13 -26.77
C GLN A 17 9.43 10.87 -25.78
N VAL A 18 9.12 10.83 -24.48
CA VAL A 18 10.07 10.50 -23.41
C VAL A 18 10.59 9.07 -23.54
N ASP A 19 9.71 8.07 -23.72
CA ASP A 19 10.07 6.67 -23.93
C ASP A 19 11.04 6.53 -25.12
N ARG A 20 10.71 7.14 -26.28
CA ARG A 20 11.57 7.13 -27.46
C ARG A 20 12.94 7.76 -27.19
N ALA A 21 12.98 8.88 -26.47
CA ALA A 21 14.23 9.56 -26.14
C ALA A 21 15.10 8.74 -25.17
N LEU A 22 14.49 8.08 -24.19
CA LEU A 22 15.19 7.24 -23.21
C LEU A 22 15.70 5.95 -23.84
N ARG A 23 14.93 5.30 -24.71
CA ARG A 23 15.36 4.12 -25.48
C ARG A 23 16.54 4.43 -26.41
N ARG A 24 16.56 5.61 -27.05
CA ARG A 24 17.73 6.09 -27.81
C ARG A 24 18.99 6.24 -26.93
N ARG A 25 18.82 6.44 -25.63
CA ARG A 25 19.90 6.48 -24.63
C ARG A 25 20.15 5.12 -23.98
N HIS A 26 19.71 4.02 -24.62
CA HIS A 26 19.88 2.64 -24.18
C HIS A 26 19.23 2.31 -22.83
N TRP A 27 18.12 2.97 -22.48
CA TRP A 27 17.31 2.55 -21.34
C TRP A 27 16.50 1.30 -21.71
N THR A 28 16.41 0.35 -20.79
CA THR A 28 15.71 -0.92 -20.96
C THR A 28 14.54 -1.02 -19.99
N ASN A 29 13.60 -1.92 -20.31
CA ASN A 29 12.48 -2.23 -19.44
C ASN A 29 12.99 -2.97 -18.21
N ARG A 30 12.42 -2.66 -17.04
CA ARG A 30 12.60 -3.44 -15.82
C ARG A 30 11.29 -3.56 -15.07
N VAL A 31 11.11 -4.71 -14.42
CA VAL A 31 9.91 -5.02 -13.65
C VAL A 31 10.16 -4.73 -12.17
N ILE A 32 9.17 -4.12 -11.52
CA ILE A 32 9.04 -3.98 -10.07
C ILE A 32 7.84 -4.83 -9.67
N GLY A 33 8.07 -5.84 -8.83
CA GLY A 33 6.99 -6.68 -8.30
C GLY A 33 6.29 -6.01 -7.11
N HIS A 34 4.98 -6.24 -6.98
CA HIS A 34 4.22 -5.87 -5.78
C HIS A 34 3.48 -7.10 -5.26
N VAL A 35 3.32 -7.21 -3.93
CA VAL A 35 2.65 -8.36 -3.30
C VAL A 35 1.25 -8.55 -3.90
N GLY A 36 1.06 -9.68 -4.57
CA GLY A 36 -0.22 -10.16 -5.08
C GLY A 36 -1.06 -10.84 -3.99
N TYR A 37 -2.31 -11.12 -4.30
CA TYR A 37 -3.20 -11.87 -3.42
C TYR A 37 -4.17 -12.75 -4.22
N GLY A 38 -4.76 -13.74 -3.56
CA GLY A 38 -5.73 -14.62 -4.18
C GLY A 38 -6.48 -15.50 -3.18
N SER A 39 -7.28 -16.41 -3.72
CA SER A 39 -7.87 -17.58 -3.06
C SER A 39 -7.53 -18.83 -3.88
N SER A 40 -8.08 -19.99 -3.49
CA SER A 40 -8.03 -21.22 -4.27
C SER A 40 -8.54 -21.03 -5.73
N ASP A 41 -9.53 -20.15 -5.91
CA ASP A 41 -10.22 -19.91 -7.18
C ASP A 41 -9.56 -18.86 -8.09
N PHE A 42 -8.85 -17.90 -7.52
CA PHE A 42 -8.26 -16.82 -8.31
C PHE A 42 -6.96 -16.30 -7.71
N VAL A 43 -6.08 -15.78 -8.55
CA VAL A 43 -4.84 -15.13 -8.14
C VAL A 43 -4.69 -13.82 -8.90
N ARG A 44 -4.43 -12.73 -8.18
CA ARG A 44 -4.16 -11.41 -8.75
C ARG A 44 -2.69 -11.06 -8.56
N VAL A 45 -2.02 -10.74 -9.66
CA VAL A 45 -0.60 -10.41 -9.70
C VAL A 45 -0.43 -8.93 -10.06
N PHE A 46 0.37 -8.24 -9.27
CA PHE A 46 0.69 -6.82 -9.46
C PHE A 46 2.16 -6.64 -9.80
N ALA A 47 2.42 -5.84 -10.83
CA ALA A 47 3.76 -5.41 -11.13
C ALA A 47 3.74 -4.04 -11.80
N ARG A 48 4.92 -3.47 -11.97
CA ARG A 48 5.12 -2.26 -12.74
C ARG A 48 6.35 -2.35 -13.61
N VAL A 49 6.22 -1.93 -14.85
CA VAL A 49 7.31 -1.82 -15.81
C VAL A 49 7.79 -0.37 -15.86
N VAL A 50 9.08 -0.19 -15.62
CA VAL A 50 9.75 1.11 -15.65
C VAL A 50 10.93 1.07 -16.60
N LEU A 51 11.30 2.25 -17.11
CA LEU A 51 12.54 2.43 -17.86
C LEU A 51 13.67 2.70 -16.88
N SER A 52 14.80 2.02 -17.07
CA SER A 52 16.02 2.28 -16.31
C SER A 52 17.27 2.04 -17.16
N ARG A 53 18.42 2.55 -16.71
CA ARG A 53 19.69 2.27 -17.41
C ARG A 53 20.20 0.88 -17.03
N PRO A 54 20.85 0.14 -17.94
CA PRO A 54 21.46 -1.15 -17.62
C PRO A 54 22.43 -1.10 -16.41
N LYS A 55 23.14 0.03 -16.23
CA LYS A 55 24.09 0.24 -15.13
C LYS A 55 23.45 0.69 -13.81
N ASP A 56 22.16 1.07 -13.81
CA ASP A 56 21.48 1.41 -12.56
C ASP A 56 21.26 0.11 -11.76
N PRO A 57 21.32 0.14 -10.42
CA PRO A 57 21.04 -1.03 -9.60
C PRO A 57 19.64 -1.58 -9.90
N PRO A 58 19.37 -2.87 -9.62
CA PRO A 58 18.03 -3.42 -9.74
C PRO A 58 17.00 -2.51 -9.07
N PRO A 59 15.82 -2.30 -9.68
CA PRO A 59 14.76 -1.54 -9.05
C PRO A 59 14.47 -2.10 -7.66
N ASP A 60 14.33 -1.19 -6.71
CA ASP A 60 13.88 -1.51 -5.37
C ASP A 60 12.41 -1.91 -5.42
N ASP A 61 12.10 -3.13 -4.99
CA ASP A 61 10.74 -3.65 -4.84
C ASP A 61 10.29 -3.62 -3.37
N GLY A 62 11.18 -3.25 -2.44
CA GLY A 62 10.93 -3.28 -1.00
C GLY A 62 10.84 -4.68 -0.38
N LEU A 63 10.98 -5.74 -1.19
CA LEU A 63 10.80 -7.13 -0.78
C LEU A 63 12.13 -7.83 -0.47
N ARG A 64 13.19 -7.51 -1.22
CA ARG A 64 14.52 -8.11 -1.04
C ARG A 64 15.07 -7.90 0.38
N GLU A 65 15.77 -8.90 0.90
CA GLU A 65 16.61 -8.73 2.09
C GLU A 65 17.80 -7.86 1.70
N ASP A 66 17.99 -6.74 2.42
CA ASP A 66 19.18 -5.92 2.24
C ASP A 66 20.39 -6.74 2.75
N GLU A 67 21.32 -7.13 1.86
CA GLU A 67 22.63 -7.63 2.32
C GLU A 67 23.27 -6.59 3.25
N PRO A 68 23.81 -6.99 4.41
CA PRO A 68 24.46 -6.06 5.32
C PRO A 68 25.63 -5.39 4.59
N ASP A 69 25.55 -4.07 4.49
CA ASP A 69 26.51 -3.25 3.75
C ASP A 69 27.86 -3.28 4.50
N LYS A 70 28.77 -4.18 4.11
CA LYS A 70 30.10 -4.41 4.74
C LYS A 70 30.95 -3.14 4.88
N LYS A 71 30.59 -2.06 4.19
CA LYS A 71 31.24 -0.73 4.31
C LYS A 71 30.72 0.11 5.47
N ALA A 72 29.48 -0.10 5.92
CA ALA A 72 28.90 0.58 7.08
C ALA A 72 29.46 0.03 8.40
N GLU A 73 29.70 -1.29 8.48
CA GLU A 73 30.29 -1.96 9.65
C GLU A 73 31.68 -1.43 10.02
N LYS A 74 32.50 -1.07 9.01
CA LYS A 74 33.86 -0.56 9.26
C LYS A 74 33.90 0.81 9.96
N LYS A 75 32.77 1.52 10.04
CA LYS A 75 32.63 2.81 10.75
C LYS A 75 31.93 2.70 12.11
N ALA A 76 31.46 1.52 12.51
CA ALA A 76 30.72 1.30 13.75
C ALA A 76 31.62 1.05 14.98
N GLY A 77 32.91 1.35 14.89
CA GLY A 77 33.90 1.06 15.93
C GLY A 77 33.98 2.04 17.11
N ASP A 78 33.11 3.05 17.23
CA ASP A 78 33.19 3.99 18.36
C ASP A 78 31.82 4.27 19.04
N LYS A 79 31.67 3.56 20.16
CA LYS A 79 30.96 3.76 21.45
C LYS A 79 29.58 4.45 21.57
N THR A 80 28.77 3.73 22.38
CA THR A 80 27.81 4.14 23.45
C THR A 80 26.35 4.51 23.13
N TYR A 81 25.46 3.66 23.70
CA TYR A 81 24.03 3.77 24.05
C TYR A 81 23.00 4.35 23.05
N GLY A 82 22.00 3.53 22.71
CA GLY A 82 20.70 3.95 22.16
C GLY A 82 20.63 3.94 20.62
N GLY A 83 20.55 2.75 20.02
CA GLY A 83 20.62 2.52 18.57
C GLY A 83 19.42 3.02 17.76
N LEU A 84 19.23 4.34 17.68
CA LEU A 84 18.54 5.01 16.58
C LEU A 84 19.59 5.71 15.70
N ARG A 85 20.37 4.91 14.96
CA ARG A 85 21.24 5.46 13.91
C ARG A 85 20.52 5.41 12.58
N SER A 86 20.20 6.62 12.13
CA SER A 86 19.91 7.06 10.77
C SER A 86 20.40 6.13 9.65
N LEU A 87 19.45 5.71 8.81
CA LEU A 87 19.65 5.08 7.50
C LEU A 87 20.25 6.06 6.45
N ASP A 88 21.20 6.92 6.85
CA ASP A 88 21.70 8.05 6.04
C ASP A 88 22.77 7.64 5.01
N GLY A 89 22.78 6.36 4.64
CA GLY A 89 23.82 5.72 3.83
C GLY A 89 23.55 5.62 2.33
N ARG A 90 22.46 6.17 1.78
CA ARG A 90 22.16 6.04 0.33
C ARG A 90 22.02 7.40 -0.34
N ARG A 91 23.14 7.91 -0.85
CA ARG A 91 23.31 9.08 -1.76
C ARG A 91 22.53 9.00 -3.10
N ARG A 92 21.39 8.30 -3.18
CA ARG A 92 20.55 8.14 -4.40
C ARG A 92 19.03 8.16 -4.16
N GLY A 93 18.55 8.55 -2.97
CA GLY A 93 17.13 8.48 -2.57
C GLY A 93 16.14 9.16 -3.52
N TRP A 94 16.50 10.27 -4.18
CA TRP A 94 15.57 10.99 -5.06
C TRP A 94 15.36 10.34 -6.44
N ARG A 95 16.31 9.57 -6.95
CA ARG A 95 16.22 8.94 -8.29
C ARG A 95 15.23 7.77 -8.33
N VAL A 96 14.88 7.20 -7.17
CA VAL A 96 13.85 6.15 -7.02
C VAL A 96 12.46 6.72 -7.33
N PHE A 97 12.22 8.00 -7.03
CA PHE A 97 10.95 8.67 -7.26
C PHE A 97 10.73 9.12 -8.72
N PHE A 98 11.80 9.18 -9.53
CA PHE A 98 11.75 9.53 -10.95
C PHE A 98 12.05 8.32 -11.84
N THR A 99 11.35 7.22 -11.61
CA THR A 99 11.32 6.11 -12.57
C THR A 99 10.32 6.43 -13.68
N ALA A 100 10.81 6.57 -14.91
CA ALA A 100 9.94 6.82 -16.05
C ALA A 100 9.11 5.56 -16.34
N PRO A 101 7.78 5.63 -16.40
CA PRO A 101 6.95 4.47 -16.68
C PRO A 101 7.23 3.93 -18.09
N ALA A 102 7.22 2.61 -18.24
CA ALA A 102 7.33 1.97 -19.54
C ALA A 102 5.93 1.58 -20.02
N MET A 103 5.47 2.27 -21.04
CA MET A 103 4.10 2.25 -21.54
C MET A 103 3.87 1.14 -22.55
N ASP A 104 2.71 0.47 -22.49
CA ASP A 104 2.28 -0.49 -23.51
C ASP A 104 3.34 -1.59 -23.79
N VAL A 105 4.07 -1.97 -22.73
CA VAL A 105 5.12 -2.99 -22.83
C VAL A 105 4.47 -4.36 -22.70
N PRO A 106 4.68 -5.29 -23.67
CA PRO A 106 4.23 -6.67 -23.53
C PRO A 106 4.83 -7.32 -22.28
N VAL A 107 3.99 -8.00 -21.51
CA VAL A 107 4.39 -8.74 -20.32
C VAL A 107 3.82 -10.16 -20.35
N THR A 108 4.61 -11.11 -19.88
CA THR A 108 4.20 -12.49 -19.65
C THR A 108 4.20 -12.72 -18.15
N VAL A 109 3.09 -13.19 -17.60
CA VAL A 109 2.97 -13.55 -16.18
C VAL A 109 2.68 -15.04 -16.08
N THR A 110 3.46 -15.73 -15.26
CA THR A 110 3.34 -17.17 -15.01
C THR A 110 3.07 -17.40 -13.53
N VAL A 111 2.05 -18.19 -13.21
CA VAL A 111 1.63 -18.59 -11.86
C VAL A 111 1.44 -20.10 -11.85
N GLY A 112 2.36 -20.85 -11.24
CA GLY A 112 2.41 -22.30 -11.42
C GLY A 112 2.53 -22.65 -12.91
N ASP A 113 1.63 -23.50 -13.40
CA ASP A 113 1.57 -23.89 -14.82
C ASP A 113 0.74 -22.92 -15.68
N HIS A 114 0.10 -21.92 -15.07
CA HIS A 114 -0.76 -20.96 -15.77
C HIS A 114 0.07 -19.82 -16.32
N ARG A 115 -0.14 -19.48 -17.59
CA ARG A 115 0.53 -18.35 -18.25
C ARG A 115 -0.47 -17.42 -18.91
N ALA A 116 -0.34 -16.13 -18.65
CA ALA A 116 -1.10 -15.07 -19.30
C ALA A 116 -0.17 -14.05 -19.93
N HIS A 117 -0.63 -13.47 -21.04
CA HIS A 117 0.04 -12.35 -21.69
C HIS A 117 -0.78 -11.08 -21.47
N GLY A 118 -0.12 -10.00 -21.11
CA GLY A 118 -0.72 -8.69 -20.88
C GLY A 118 0.17 -7.58 -21.41
N ARG A 119 -0.20 -6.34 -21.09
CA ARG A 119 0.60 -5.16 -21.41
C ARG A 119 0.57 -4.21 -20.23
N SER A 120 1.68 -3.49 -20.01
CA SER A 120 1.70 -2.41 -19.03
C SER A 120 0.81 -1.26 -19.47
N ASP A 121 0.13 -0.63 -18.53
CA ASP A 121 -0.74 0.49 -18.81
C ASP A 121 0.04 1.82 -18.99
N ARG A 122 -0.73 2.87 -19.28
CA ARG A 122 -0.76 4.13 -18.53
C ARG A 122 0.49 4.66 -17.82
N SER A 123 0.83 3.94 -16.78
CA SER A 123 1.74 4.33 -15.72
C SER A 123 2.77 3.22 -15.51
N GLY A 124 2.84 2.28 -16.44
CA GLY A 124 3.66 1.09 -16.39
C GLY A 124 3.04 -0.06 -15.58
N HIS A 125 1.83 0.06 -15.04
CA HIS A 125 1.25 -0.96 -14.17
C HIS A 125 0.75 -2.18 -14.93
N VAL A 126 0.88 -3.32 -14.28
CA VAL A 126 0.39 -4.62 -14.71
C VAL A 126 -0.47 -5.17 -13.57
N ASP A 127 -1.72 -5.47 -13.90
CA ASP A 127 -2.70 -6.08 -13.00
C ASP A 127 -3.40 -7.20 -13.77
N LEU A 128 -3.02 -8.44 -13.48
CA LEU A 128 -3.57 -9.62 -14.13
C LEU A 128 -4.22 -10.53 -13.09
N THR A 129 -5.39 -11.04 -13.43
CA THR A 129 -6.13 -12.01 -12.60
C THR A 129 -6.19 -13.35 -13.33
N PHE A 130 -5.69 -14.39 -12.68
CA PHE A 130 -5.80 -15.79 -13.07
C PHE A 130 -6.99 -16.41 -12.33
N ARG A 131 -7.71 -17.31 -12.99
CA ARG A 131 -8.78 -18.10 -12.36
C ARG A 131 -8.46 -19.58 -12.49
N GLY A 132 -8.91 -20.37 -11.52
CA GLY A 132 -8.69 -21.81 -11.51
C GLY A 132 -7.21 -22.19 -11.39
N THR A 133 -6.43 -21.38 -10.66
CA THR A 133 -5.00 -21.68 -10.45
C THR A 133 -4.80 -22.92 -9.59
N GLY A 134 -5.73 -23.19 -8.66
CA GLY A 134 -5.67 -24.34 -7.76
C GLY A 134 -4.48 -24.30 -6.81
N LEU A 135 -4.03 -23.09 -6.43
CA LEU A 135 -2.96 -22.93 -5.46
C LEU A 135 -3.52 -23.15 -4.05
N ASP A 136 -2.78 -23.89 -3.22
CA ASP A 136 -3.09 -24.05 -1.81
C ASP A 136 -2.97 -22.72 -1.03
N ALA A 137 -3.54 -22.66 0.17
CA ALA A 137 -3.39 -21.49 1.04
C ALA A 137 -1.91 -21.24 1.39
N GLY A 138 -1.52 -19.97 1.47
CA GLY A 138 -0.18 -19.53 1.87
C GLY A 138 0.55 -18.68 0.84
N TRP A 139 1.88 -18.57 1.02
CA TRP A 139 2.74 -17.76 0.16
C TRP A 139 3.21 -18.53 -1.07
N HIS A 140 3.00 -17.91 -2.24
CA HIS A 140 3.43 -18.40 -3.55
C HIS A 140 4.22 -17.33 -4.28
N SER A 141 4.74 -17.67 -5.47
CA SER A 141 5.43 -16.73 -6.33
C SER A 141 4.91 -16.79 -7.76
N ALA A 142 4.70 -15.62 -8.35
CA ALA A 142 4.51 -15.44 -9.79
C ALA A 142 5.81 -15.01 -10.43
N THR A 143 6.04 -15.43 -11.67
CA THR A 143 7.12 -14.87 -12.50
C THR A 143 6.54 -13.86 -13.47
N VAL A 144 7.03 -12.62 -13.42
CA VAL A 144 6.65 -11.54 -14.33
C VAL A 144 7.84 -11.19 -15.21
N GLU A 145 7.67 -11.30 -16.53
CA GLU A 145 8.67 -10.98 -17.53
C GLU A 145 8.13 -9.90 -18.47
N ALA A 146 8.76 -8.72 -18.51
CA ALA A 146 8.46 -7.72 -19.52
C ALA A 146 9.36 -7.90 -20.74
N GLN A 147 8.91 -7.44 -21.90
CA GLN A 147 9.68 -7.50 -23.14
C GLN A 147 11.11 -6.97 -22.95
N ASN A 148 12.12 -7.77 -23.31
CA ASN A 148 13.54 -7.43 -23.19
C ASN A 148 13.96 -7.04 -21.76
N SER A 149 13.41 -7.70 -20.75
CA SER A 149 13.78 -7.55 -19.34
C SER A 149 13.99 -8.91 -18.70
N GLU A 150 14.82 -8.96 -17.66
CA GLU A 150 14.96 -10.15 -16.83
C GLU A 150 13.63 -10.47 -16.10
N PRO A 151 13.22 -11.74 -16.00
CA PRO A 151 12.06 -12.13 -15.21
C PRO A 151 12.24 -11.79 -13.72
N VAL A 152 11.15 -11.38 -13.08
CA VAL A 152 11.12 -11.04 -11.65
C VAL A 152 10.10 -11.92 -10.93
N GLN A 153 10.51 -12.45 -9.77
CA GLN A 153 9.62 -13.17 -8.86
C GLN A 153 8.80 -12.17 -8.05
N VAL A 154 7.49 -12.41 -7.98
CA VAL A 154 6.50 -11.56 -7.31
C VAL A 154 5.73 -12.42 -6.30
N PRO A 155 5.79 -12.10 -5.00
CA PRO A 155 5.10 -12.88 -3.99
C PRO A 155 3.58 -12.71 -4.10
N ILE A 156 2.84 -13.79 -3.86
CA ILE A 156 1.38 -13.82 -3.82
C ILE A 156 0.98 -14.46 -2.50
N PHE A 157 0.03 -13.85 -1.79
CA PHE A 157 -0.61 -14.49 -0.65
C PHE A 157 -1.98 -15.07 -1.03
N VAL A 158 -2.12 -16.39 -0.97
CA VAL A 158 -3.37 -17.11 -1.23
C VAL A 158 -4.07 -17.37 0.09
N VAL A 159 -5.29 -16.84 0.24
CA VAL A 159 -6.11 -17.01 1.44
C VAL A 159 -6.84 -18.35 1.35
N GLY A 160 -6.85 -19.11 2.46
CA GLY A 160 -7.57 -20.38 2.55
C GLY A 160 -9.09 -20.20 2.61
N ASP A 161 -9.83 -21.19 2.12
CA ASP A 161 -11.29 -21.14 2.03
C ASP A 161 -11.98 -21.19 3.41
N ASP A 162 -11.27 -21.66 4.44
CA ASP A 162 -11.69 -21.71 5.83
C ASP A 162 -11.47 -20.38 6.58
N VAL A 163 -10.75 -19.43 5.99
CA VAL A 163 -10.46 -18.14 6.61
C VAL A 163 -11.68 -17.22 6.53
N THR A 164 -12.17 -16.78 7.70
CA THR A 164 -13.34 -15.89 7.82
C THR A 164 -13.01 -14.51 8.37
N PHE A 165 -11.73 -14.20 8.60
CA PHE A 165 -11.27 -12.96 9.21
C PHE A 165 -10.16 -12.32 8.38
N GLY A 166 -10.11 -10.98 8.35
CA GLY A 166 -9.05 -10.24 7.69
C GLY A 166 -8.94 -8.81 8.19
N ILE A 167 -7.80 -8.18 7.92
CA ILE A 167 -7.53 -6.77 8.29
C ILE A 167 -7.43 -5.94 7.02
N VAL A 168 -8.18 -4.84 6.96
CA VAL A 168 -7.95 -3.76 5.97
C VAL A 168 -7.44 -2.54 6.72
N SER A 169 -6.26 -2.06 6.36
CA SER A 169 -5.61 -0.92 6.99
C SER A 169 -5.45 0.23 6.01
N ASP A 170 -5.88 1.43 6.37
CA ASP A 170 -5.33 2.63 5.76
C ASP A 170 -3.85 2.77 6.16
N ILE A 171 -3.08 3.52 5.36
CA ILE A 171 -1.65 3.73 5.61
C ILE A 171 -1.37 5.14 6.10
N ASP A 172 -1.90 6.12 5.37
CA ASP A 172 -1.63 7.54 5.62
C ASP A 172 -2.26 7.92 6.95
N ASP A 173 -1.49 8.52 7.87
CA ASP A 173 -1.91 8.91 9.22
C ASP A 173 -2.48 7.77 10.13
N THR A 174 -2.53 6.54 9.63
CA THR A 174 -2.90 5.33 10.37
C THR A 174 -1.69 4.48 10.75
N VAL A 175 -0.81 4.17 9.79
CA VAL A 175 0.43 3.40 10.01
C VAL A 175 1.65 4.32 10.06
N ILE A 176 1.60 5.43 9.31
CA ILE A 176 2.63 6.45 9.23
C ILE A 176 2.04 7.79 9.68
N SER A 177 2.59 8.42 10.72
CA SER A 177 2.28 9.83 11.03
C SER A 177 3.04 10.73 10.06
N THR A 178 2.31 11.45 9.21
CA THR A 178 2.91 12.34 8.21
C THR A 178 2.88 13.78 8.73
N SER A 179 3.74 14.11 9.69
CA SER A 179 3.81 15.47 10.24
C SER A 179 4.49 16.44 9.26
N LEU A 180 3.77 16.95 8.25
CA LEU A 180 4.30 18.00 7.35
C LEU A 180 3.28 19.12 7.08
N PRO A 181 3.56 20.38 7.49
CA PRO A 181 2.75 21.54 7.12
C PRO A 181 2.73 21.80 5.61
N ARG A 182 1.53 22.04 5.05
CA ARG A 182 1.28 22.17 3.60
C ARG A 182 2.09 23.24 2.86
N MET A 183 2.64 24.24 3.56
CA MET A 183 3.44 25.30 2.93
C MET A 183 4.74 24.77 2.30
N PHE A 184 5.11 23.50 2.55
CA PHE A 184 6.28 22.85 1.98
C PHE A 184 5.97 21.82 0.87
N LEU A 185 4.73 21.70 0.35
CA LEU A 185 4.49 20.90 -0.86
C LEU A 185 5.26 21.43 -2.09
N ALA A 186 5.45 22.75 -2.20
CA ALA A 186 6.32 23.34 -3.21
C ALA A 186 7.83 23.08 -2.93
N ALA A 187 8.18 22.84 -1.67
CA ALA A 187 9.50 22.40 -1.23
C ALA A 187 9.63 20.86 -1.17
N TYR A 188 8.72 20.13 -1.83
CA TYR A 188 8.83 18.68 -2.01
C TYR A 188 10.17 18.29 -2.67
N ASN A 189 10.74 19.17 -3.50
CA ASN A 189 12.09 19.03 -4.07
C ASN A 189 13.23 19.12 -3.03
N THR A 190 12.96 19.62 -1.82
CA THR A 190 13.96 19.86 -0.77
C THR A 190 13.90 18.81 0.36
N PHE A 191 12.74 18.18 0.60
CA PHE A 191 12.53 17.24 1.72
C PHE A 191 12.77 15.76 1.40
N VAL A 192 13.24 15.43 0.20
CA VAL A 192 13.74 14.08 -0.18
C VAL A 192 15.03 13.68 0.57
N LYS A 193 15.38 14.40 1.64
CA LYS A 193 16.58 14.19 2.45
C LYS A 193 16.34 13.56 3.82
N HIS A 194 15.10 13.29 4.22
CA HIS A 194 14.85 12.59 5.48
C HIS A 194 13.77 11.51 5.31
N GLU A 195 14.19 10.27 5.07
CA GLU A 195 13.36 9.09 5.39
C GLU A 195 13.06 9.00 6.91
N GLY A 196 13.68 9.86 7.74
CA GLY A 196 13.51 9.95 9.19
C GLY A 196 12.37 10.84 9.71
N THR A 197 11.47 11.36 8.88
CA THR A 197 10.26 12.09 9.34
C THR A 197 8.99 11.25 9.39
N ARG A 198 9.00 10.03 8.82
CA ARG A 198 7.88 9.09 8.97
C ARG A 198 7.97 8.44 10.34
N ARG A 199 7.14 8.89 11.28
CA ARG A 199 7.04 8.26 12.59
C ARG A 199 6.03 7.13 12.51
N VAL A 200 6.43 5.95 12.98
CA VAL A 200 5.51 4.83 13.20
C VAL A 200 4.48 5.26 14.21
N VAL A 201 3.21 4.98 13.94
CA VAL A 201 2.17 5.11 14.96
C VAL A 201 2.40 4.05 16.04
N PRO A 202 2.62 4.43 17.30
CA PRO A 202 2.91 3.48 18.37
C PRO A 202 1.85 2.37 18.46
N GLY A 203 2.26 1.12 18.63
CA GLY A 203 1.36 0.00 18.93
C GLY A 203 0.56 -0.57 17.76
N MET A 204 0.59 0.01 16.56
CA MET A 204 -0.21 -0.48 15.42
C MET A 204 0.27 -1.83 14.88
N ALA A 205 1.59 -2.02 14.70
CA ALA A 205 2.12 -3.32 14.31
C ALA A 205 1.86 -4.41 15.38
N PRO A 206 2.08 -4.18 16.69
CA PRO A 206 1.63 -5.08 17.74
C PRO A 206 0.14 -5.43 17.68
N LEU A 207 -0.74 -4.43 17.49
CA LEU A 207 -2.18 -4.64 17.33
C LEU A 207 -2.48 -5.63 16.19
N TYR A 208 -1.88 -5.45 15.02
CA TYR A 208 -2.15 -6.31 13.86
C TYR A 208 -1.64 -7.72 14.11
N ARG A 209 -0.45 -7.86 14.69
CA ARG A 209 0.09 -9.18 15.03
C ARG A 209 -0.75 -9.90 16.07
N ALA A 210 -1.30 -9.19 17.07
CA ALA A 210 -2.18 -9.78 18.07
C ALA A 210 -3.49 -10.29 17.44
N LEU A 211 -4.11 -9.50 16.56
CA LEU A 211 -5.29 -9.94 15.80
C LEU A 211 -4.99 -11.16 14.93
N LEU A 212 -3.88 -11.16 14.18
CA LEU A 212 -3.51 -12.27 13.31
C LEU A 212 -3.09 -13.54 14.08
N ALA A 213 -2.59 -13.42 15.30
CA ALA A 213 -2.23 -14.58 16.12
C ALA A 213 -3.46 -15.43 16.47
N GLU A 214 -4.64 -14.82 16.59
CA GLU A 214 -5.92 -15.50 16.83
C GLU A 214 -6.62 -15.96 15.55
N HIS A 215 -6.17 -15.43 14.41
CA HIS A 215 -6.69 -15.76 13.09
C HIS A 215 -5.57 -16.18 12.13
N PRO A 216 -4.94 -17.35 12.33
CA PRO A 216 -3.90 -17.86 11.43
C PRO A 216 -4.38 -17.92 9.97
N GLY A 217 -3.56 -17.45 9.04
CA GLY A 217 -3.91 -17.41 7.62
C GLY A 217 -4.76 -16.21 7.18
N ALA A 218 -5.20 -15.36 8.12
CA ALA A 218 -5.95 -14.14 7.79
C ALA A 218 -5.09 -13.15 6.98
N PRO A 219 -5.64 -12.58 5.88
CA PRO A 219 -4.94 -11.57 5.11
C PRO A 219 -4.90 -10.22 5.84
N THR A 220 -3.81 -9.50 5.66
CA THR A 220 -3.74 -8.05 5.91
C THR A 220 -3.59 -7.33 4.58
N VAL A 221 -4.53 -6.44 4.26
CA VAL A 221 -4.51 -5.64 3.04
C VAL A 221 -4.36 -4.17 3.40
N TYR A 222 -3.41 -3.49 2.77
CA TYR A 222 -3.19 -2.07 3.00
C TYR A 222 -3.78 -1.26 1.85
N VAL A 223 -4.59 -0.24 2.14
CA VAL A 223 -5.18 0.66 1.15
C VAL A 223 -4.63 2.05 1.39
N SER A 224 -4.29 2.81 0.34
CA SER A 224 -3.82 4.19 0.50
C SER A 224 -4.15 5.04 -0.72
N THR A 225 -4.24 6.35 -0.48
CA THR A 225 -4.40 7.35 -1.55
C THR A 225 -3.06 7.76 -2.18
N GLY A 226 -1.95 7.28 -1.61
CA GLY A 226 -0.61 7.42 -2.15
C GLY A 226 -0.45 6.82 -3.54
N ALA A 227 0.46 7.39 -4.32
CA ALA A 227 0.78 6.91 -5.67
C ALA A 227 1.53 5.59 -5.64
N TRP A 228 1.32 4.70 -6.60
CA TRP A 228 2.11 3.46 -6.74
C TRP A 228 3.65 3.64 -6.76
N ASN A 229 4.16 4.82 -7.09
CA ASN A 229 5.59 5.16 -6.92
C ASN A 229 6.09 4.99 -5.46
N THR A 230 5.19 5.05 -4.47
CA THR A 230 5.52 4.89 -3.05
C THR A 230 5.48 3.45 -2.58
N ALA A 231 5.03 2.48 -3.41
CA ALA A 231 4.94 1.08 -3.00
C ALA A 231 6.27 0.51 -2.47
N PRO A 232 7.41 0.57 -3.20
CA PRO A 232 8.65 -0.01 -2.68
C PRO A 232 9.14 0.56 -1.35
N PRO A 233 9.25 1.90 -1.16
CA PRO A 233 9.67 2.44 0.13
C PRO A 233 8.65 2.17 1.25
N LEU A 234 7.36 2.03 0.92
CA LEU A 234 6.31 1.68 1.87
C LEU A 234 6.36 0.21 2.29
N THR A 235 6.51 -0.71 1.35
CA THR A 235 6.72 -2.15 1.63
C THR A 235 7.93 -2.35 2.54
N ARG A 236 9.06 -1.67 2.24
CA ARG A 236 10.23 -1.69 3.12
C ARG A 236 9.90 -1.14 4.51
N PHE A 237 9.20 -0.01 4.58
CA PHE A 237 8.82 0.59 5.87
C PHE A 237 7.97 -0.37 6.72
N LEU A 238 6.95 -1.00 6.12
CA LEU A 238 6.09 -1.97 6.81
C LEU A 238 6.92 -3.16 7.33
N LYS A 239 7.74 -3.76 6.47
CA LYS A 239 8.62 -4.87 6.81
C LYS A 239 9.57 -4.51 7.97
N ASN A 240 10.26 -3.37 7.87
CA ASN A 240 11.26 -2.94 8.85
C ASN A 240 10.66 -2.60 10.23
N HIS A 241 9.37 -2.29 10.30
CA HIS A 241 8.68 -1.99 11.57
C HIS A 241 7.79 -3.14 12.04
N GLY A 242 7.94 -4.33 11.45
CA GLY A 242 7.28 -5.56 11.88
C GLY A 242 5.79 -5.61 11.58
N TYR A 243 5.31 -4.84 10.60
CA TYR A 243 3.94 -5.01 10.11
C TYR A 243 3.82 -6.33 9.33
N PRO A 244 2.65 -6.99 9.38
CA PRO A 244 2.38 -8.15 8.53
C PRO A 244 2.58 -7.82 7.05
N MET A 245 3.19 -8.75 6.31
CA MET A 245 3.32 -8.61 4.86
C MET A 245 1.95 -8.77 4.20
N GLY A 246 1.64 -7.91 3.25
CA GLY A 246 0.36 -7.92 2.56
C GLY A 246 0.35 -7.07 1.28
N PRO A 247 -0.68 -7.25 0.43
CA PRO A 247 -0.85 -6.43 -0.76
C PRO A 247 -1.07 -4.96 -0.41
N LEU A 248 -0.45 -4.08 -1.19
CA LEU A 248 -0.70 -2.64 -1.17
C LEU A 248 -1.68 -2.29 -2.30
N LEU A 249 -2.85 -1.72 -1.97
CA LEU A 249 -3.83 -1.24 -2.92
C LEU A 249 -3.74 0.30 -3.01
N LEU A 250 -2.79 0.77 -3.83
CA LEU A 250 -2.47 2.19 -3.99
C LEU A 250 -3.23 2.83 -5.15
N THR A 251 -3.23 4.17 -5.19
CA THR A 251 -3.91 4.94 -6.23
C THR A 251 -2.98 5.22 -7.41
N ASP A 252 -3.50 5.21 -8.65
CA ASP A 252 -2.78 5.81 -9.78
C ASP A 252 -2.97 7.32 -9.77
N TRP A 253 -1.86 8.07 -9.70
CA TRP A 253 -1.85 9.50 -9.95
C TRP A 253 -1.60 9.77 -11.44
N GLY A 254 -2.53 10.47 -12.09
CA GLY A 254 -2.46 10.87 -13.50
C GLY A 254 -3.84 11.20 -14.08
N PRO A 255 -3.95 12.07 -15.10
CA PRO A 255 -5.22 12.38 -15.74
C PRO A 255 -5.91 11.10 -16.21
N THR A 256 -7.20 10.94 -15.89
CA THR A 256 -8.03 9.84 -16.39
C THR A 256 -8.82 10.29 -17.61
N ASN A 257 -9.47 9.37 -18.32
CA ASN A 257 -10.40 9.71 -19.39
C ASN A 257 -11.56 10.61 -18.92
N THR A 258 -11.74 10.78 -17.61
CA THR A 258 -12.87 11.49 -16.97
C THR A 258 -12.46 12.67 -16.08
N GLY A 259 -11.17 12.96 -15.86
CA GLY A 259 -10.79 14.10 -15.01
C GLY A 259 -9.29 14.22 -14.67
N TRP A 260 -8.94 15.39 -14.12
CA TRP A 260 -7.55 15.79 -13.77
C TRP A 260 -7.03 15.12 -12.48
N PHE A 261 -7.92 14.55 -11.65
CA PHE A 261 -7.57 13.86 -10.38
C PHE A 261 -8.45 12.62 -10.16
N ARG A 262 -7.89 11.55 -9.56
CA ARG A 262 -8.67 10.46 -8.96
C ARG A 262 -9.09 10.86 -7.55
N SER A 263 -10.35 10.59 -7.19
CA SER A 263 -10.82 10.78 -5.81
C SER A 263 -10.27 9.66 -4.93
N GLY A 264 -9.45 9.99 -3.93
CA GLY A 264 -8.94 9.03 -2.94
C GLY A 264 -10.07 8.28 -2.22
N ARG A 265 -11.18 8.97 -1.94
CA ARG A 265 -12.41 8.38 -1.39
C ARG A 265 -13.00 7.31 -2.30
N GLN A 266 -13.12 7.60 -3.60
CA GLN A 266 -13.62 6.63 -4.58
C GLN A 266 -12.68 5.42 -4.73
N HIS A 267 -11.36 5.65 -4.65
CA HIS A 267 -10.38 4.57 -4.64
C HIS A 267 -10.55 3.65 -3.44
N LYS A 268 -10.61 4.21 -2.21
CA LYS A 268 -10.83 3.42 -0.98
C LYS A 268 -12.14 2.63 -1.05
N ARG A 269 -13.25 3.26 -1.48
CA ARG A 269 -14.55 2.58 -1.71
C ARG A 269 -14.41 1.42 -2.70
N ALA A 270 -13.79 1.65 -3.87
CA ALA A 270 -13.62 0.62 -4.89
C ALA A 270 -12.74 -0.55 -4.43
N CYS A 271 -11.72 -0.28 -3.60
CA CYS A 271 -10.91 -1.31 -2.96
C CYS A 271 -11.73 -2.17 -2.00
N LEU A 272 -12.51 -1.57 -1.10
CA LEU A 272 -13.37 -2.29 -0.16
C LEU A 272 -14.44 -3.12 -0.89
N ASP A 273 -15.12 -2.51 -1.88
CA ASP A 273 -16.10 -3.21 -2.74
C ASP A 273 -15.50 -4.39 -3.49
N ARG A 274 -14.22 -4.29 -3.86
CA ARG A 274 -13.51 -5.40 -4.50
C ARG A 274 -13.15 -6.48 -3.50
N LEU A 275 -12.60 -6.14 -2.34
CA LEU A 275 -12.26 -7.11 -1.30
C LEU A 275 -13.49 -7.89 -0.84
N ALA A 276 -14.65 -7.25 -0.68
CA ALA A 276 -15.91 -7.94 -0.36
C ALA A 276 -16.36 -8.92 -1.45
N ARG A 277 -16.08 -8.63 -2.74
CA ARG A 277 -16.40 -9.54 -3.85
C ARG A 277 -15.39 -10.66 -4.01
N ASP A 278 -14.12 -10.35 -3.80
CA ASP A 278 -12.99 -11.28 -3.91
C ASP A 278 -13.02 -12.27 -2.72
N PHE A 279 -13.47 -11.83 -1.53
CA PHE A 279 -13.53 -12.62 -0.30
C PHE A 279 -14.88 -12.45 0.44
N PRO A 280 -15.98 -13.03 -0.08
CA PRO A 280 -17.32 -12.82 0.46
C PRO A 280 -17.54 -13.41 1.86
N HIS A 281 -16.70 -14.35 2.30
CA HIS A 281 -16.81 -15.01 3.61
C HIS A 281 -15.94 -14.36 4.70
N ILE A 282 -15.10 -13.38 4.33
CA ILE A 282 -14.23 -12.69 5.26
C ILE A 282 -14.97 -11.51 5.89
N ARG A 283 -14.93 -11.46 7.22
CA ARG A 283 -15.34 -10.29 8.01
C ARG A 283 -14.10 -9.46 8.32
N TRP A 284 -14.13 -8.21 7.88
CA TRP A 284 -12.97 -7.32 7.92
C TRP A 284 -12.96 -6.47 9.20
N VAL A 285 -11.79 -6.38 9.83
CA VAL A 285 -11.48 -5.26 10.74
C VAL A 285 -10.93 -4.12 9.90
N LEU A 286 -11.65 -3.00 9.88
CA LEU A 286 -11.25 -1.81 9.15
C LEU A 286 -10.48 -0.89 10.09
N VAL A 287 -9.24 -0.58 9.75
CA VAL A 287 -8.35 0.24 10.57
C VAL A 287 -7.97 1.50 9.80
N GLY A 288 -8.32 2.67 10.34
CA GLY A 288 -8.06 3.97 9.71
C GLY A 288 -7.89 5.10 10.73
N ASP A 289 -8.01 6.34 10.30
CA ASP A 289 -7.91 7.52 11.17
C ASP A 289 -9.12 8.48 11.07
N ASP A 290 -9.27 9.37 12.06
CA ASP A 290 -10.30 10.41 12.08
C ASP A 290 -9.90 11.73 11.39
N GLY A 291 -8.71 11.75 10.78
CA GLY A 291 -8.12 12.88 10.08
C GLY A 291 -8.40 12.94 8.58
N GLN A 292 -8.95 11.88 8.00
CA GLN A 292 -9.28 11.81 6.57
C GLN A 292 -10.74 11.36 6.36
N HIS A 293 -11.05 10.90 5.15
CA HIS A 293 -12.37 10.41 4.78
C HIS A 293 -12.64 8.95 5.21
N ASP A 294 -11.78 8.34 6.04
CA ASP A 294 -11.91 6.92 6.41
C ASP A 294 -13.19 6.64 7.16
N LEU A 295 -13.55 7.49 8.12
CA LEU A 295 -14.80 7.31 8.87
C LEU A 295 -16.03 7.34 7.97
N GLU A 296 -16.07 8.25 6.97
CA GLU A 296 -17.16 8.30 5.98
C GLU A 296 -17.16 7.05 5.10
N VAL A 297 -16.00 6.66 4.56
CA VAL A 297 -15.86 5.48 3.68
C VAL A 297 -16.25 4.20 4.41
N TYR A 298 -15.79 4.02 5.65
CA TYR A 298 -16.11 2.85 6.45
C TYR A 298 -17.56 2.84 6.90
N SER A 299 -18.14 3.99 7.23
CA SER A 299 -19.56 4.06 7.59
C SER A 299 -20.45 3.70 6.39
N ASP A 300 -20.21 4.28 5.21
CA ASP A 300 -20.95 3.93 3.98
C ASP A 300 -20.82 2.43 3.65
N PHE A 301 -19.61 1.88 3.77
CA PHE A 301 -19.37 0.46 3.52
C PHE A 301 -20.05 -0.44 4.56
N SER A 302 -20.08 -0.01 5.82
CA SER A 302 -20.77 -0.69 6.92
C SER A 302 -22.29 -0.67 6.77
N GLU A 303 -22.84 0.43 6.29
CA GLU A 303 -24.26 0.52 5.94
C GLU A 303 -24.61 -0.40 4.77
N ALA A 304 -23.75 -0.48 3.77
CA ALA A 304 -24.00 -1.26 2.57
C ALA A 304 -23.80 -2.78 2.76
N ARG A 305 -22.83 -3.19 3.59
CA ARG A 305 -22.44 -4.61 3.79
C ARG A 305 -22.04 -4.90 5.23
N PRO A 306 -23.00 -4.82 6.17
CA PRO A 306 -22.69 -5.05 7.58
C PRO A 306 -22.14 -6.46 7.86
N GLU A 307 -22.54 -7.45 7.05
CA GLU A 307 -22.09 -8.84 7.14
C GLU A 307 -20.59 -9.01 6.86
N CYS A 308 -19.99 -8.10 6.09
CA CYS A 308 -18.57 -8.14 5.73
C CYS A 308 -17.67 -7.47 6.78
N ILE A 309 -18.20 -7.00 7.92
CA ILE A 309 -17.45 -6.21 8.89
C ILE A 309 -17.47 -6.87 10.27
N GLU A 310 -16.28 -6.99 10.85
CA GLU A 310 -16.10 -7.47 12.22
C GLU A 310 -16.08 -6.30 13.21
N ALA A 311 -15.31 -5.26 12.89
CA ALA A 311 -15.17 -4.04 13.69
C ALA A 311 -14.54 -2.91 12.87
N VAL A 312 -14.69 -1.68 13.35
CA VAL A 312 -13.95 -0.52 12.86
C VAL A 312 -13.08 0.03 13.98
N ALA A 313 -11.78 0.23 13.71
CA ALA A 313 -10.80 0.75 14.65
C ALA A 313 -10.21 2.05 14.11
N ILE A 314 -10.48 3.17 14.78
CA ILE A 314 -10.12 4.50 14.32
C ILE A 314 -9.05 5.09 15.24
N ARG A 315 -7.91 5.45 14.65
CA ARG A 315 -6.89 6.25 15.30
C ARG A 315 -7.38 7.69 15.43
N GLN A 316 -7.36 8.22 16.65
CA GLN A 316 -7.71 9.61 16.93
C GLN A 316 -6.48 10.51 16.80
N LEU A 317 -6.47 11.38 15.81
CA LEU A 317 -5.44 12.37 15.59
C LEU A 317 -5.60 13.54 16.55
N THR A 318 -4.49 14.10 17.01
CA THR A 318 -4.53 15.37 17.75
C THR A 318 -5.03 16.51 16.85
N PRO A 319 -5.58 17.62 17.38
CA PRO A 319 -6.02 18.75 16.57
C PRO A 319 -4.93 19.26 15.60
N THR A 320 -3.67 19.24 16.04
CA THR A 320 -2.52 19.59 15.20
C THR A 320 -2.33 18.61 14.04
N GLU A 321 -2.43 17.31 14.28
CA GLU A 321 -2.35 16.29 13.23
C GLU A 321 -3.55 16.39 12.26
N GLN A 322 -4.76 16.61 12.77
CA GLN A 322 -5.95 16.83 11.94
C GLN A 322 -5.81 18.04 11.02
N MET A 323 -5.24 19.15 11.51
CA MET A 323 -4.97 20.32 10.66
C MET A 323 -3.95 20.01 9.55
N LEU A 324 -2.98 19.14 9.83
CA LEU A 324 -1.97 18.72 8.86
C LEU A 324 -2.54 17.77 7.80
N SER A 325 -3.46 16.87 8.17
CA SER A 325 -4.11 15.95 7.24
C SER A 325 -5.11 16.68 6.30
N HIS A 326 -5.98 17.53 6.85
CA HIS A 326 -7.06 18.21 6.10
C HIS A 326 -6.60 19.45 5.33
N GLY A 327 -5.58 20.15 5.85
CA GLY A 327 -4.94 21.38 5.39
C GLY A 327 -5.77 22.49 4.74
N ILE A 328 -7.05 22.57 5.07
CA ILE A 328 -7.85 23.79 5.21
C ILE A 328 -8.64 23.58 6.52
N PRO A 329 -8.81 24.59 7.40
CA PRO A 329 -9.67 24.45 8.57
C PRO A 329 -11.11 24.18 8.12
N VAL A 330 -11.60 22.97 8.38
CA VAL A 330 -13.01 22.61 8.21
C VAL A 330 -13.78 23.14 9.43
N PRO A 331 -14.93 23.81 9.24
CA PRO A 331 -15.78 24.23 10.36
C PRO A 331 -16.16 23.04 11.25
N THR A 332 -16.11 23.25 12.56
CA THR A 332 -16.38 22.26 13.62
C THR A 332 -17.72 21.53 13.48
N ASP A 333 -18.67 22.08 12.72
CA ASP A 333 -19.99 21.49 12.49
C ASP A 333 -20.00 20.30 11.52
N GLU A 334 -18.99 20.12 10.66
CA GLU A 334 -18.84 18.89 9.86
C GLU A 334 -18.16 17.76 10.64
N LEU A 335 -17.34 18.10 11.66
CA LEU A 335 -16.66 17.13 12.53
C LEU A 335 -17.60 16.43 13.53
N THR A 336 -18.81 16.98 13.76
CA THR A 336 -19.79 16.43 14.72
C THR A 336 -20.91 15.62 14.05
N ARG A 337 -20.90 15.50 12.72
CA ARG A 337 -21.85 14.64 12.02
C ARG A 337 -21.40 13.20 12.16
N ASN A 338 -21.70 12.59 13.30
CA ASN A 338 -21.53 11.16 13.54
C ASN A 338 -22.28 10.43 12.41
N PRO A 339 -21.59 9.81 11.44
CA PRO A 339 -22.29 9.15 10.34
C PRO A 339 -23.14 8.02 10.95
N ARG A 340 -24.36 7.86 10.41
CA ARG A 340 -25.39 6.97 10.97
C ARG A 340 -25.06 5.51 10.67
N THR A 341 -23.96 5.02 11.23
CA THR A 341 -23.58 3.62 11.15
C THR A 341 -24.74 2.74 11.66
N PRO A 342 -25.04 1.59 11.02
CA PRO A 342 -26.04 0.68 11.54
C PRO A 342 -25.69 0.33 12.99
N ARG A 343 -26.70 0.28 13.86
CA ARG A 343 -26.59 0.21 15.32
C ARG A 343 -25.80 -1.00 15.87
N GLU A 344 -25.28 -1.87 15.00
CA GLU A 344 -24.76 -3.20 15.31
C GLU A 344 -23.24 -3.35 15.09
N ILE A 345 -22.57 -2.48 14.33
CA ILE A 345 -21.11 -2.60 14.10
C ILE A 345 -20.34 -1.77 15.15
N PRO A 346 -19.47 -2.40 15.94
CA PRO A 346 -18.70 -1.68 16.94
C PRO A 346 -17.59 -0.84 16.30
N ILE A 347 -17.53 0.44 16.68
CA ILE A 347 -16.45 1.36 16.33
C ILE A 347 -15.64 1.67 17.59
N TYR A 348 -14.33 1.46 17.52
CA TYR A 348 -13.40 1.70 18.61
C TYR A 348 -12.47 2.86 18.27
N TYR A 349 -12.24 3.75 19.23
CA TYR A 349 -11.42 4.95 19.05
C TYR A 349 -10.29 4.96 20.08
N ALA A 350 -9.06 5.21 19.63
CA ALA A 350 -7.95 5.53 20.52
C ALA A 350 -6.85 6.32 19.79
N PRO A 351 -5.96 7.04 20.50
CA PRO A 351 -4.91 7.84 19.86
C PRO A 351 -3.83 7.03 19.10
N ASP A 352 -3.66 5.75 19.45
CA ASP A 352 -2.64 4.87 18.93
C ASP A 352 -3.05 3.39 18.98
N GLY A 353 -2.21 2.51 18.44
CA GLY A 353 -2.49 1.08 18.36
C GLY A 353 -2.46 0.35 19.71
N PHE A 354 -1.75 0.88 20.72
CA PHE A 354 -1.78 0.29 22.07
C PHE A 354 -3.13 0.55 22.74
N GLY A 355 -3.66 1.77 22.57
CA GLY A 355 -5.00 2.13 23.03
C GLY A 355 -6.08 1.29 22.33
N LEU A 356 -5.99 1.14 21.01
CA LEU A 356 -6.91 0.31 20.23
C LEU A 356 -6.86 -1.16 20.66
N LEU A 357 -5.65 -1.72 20.83
CA LEU A 357 -5.48 -3.11 21.29
C LEU A 357 -6.11 -3.33 22.67
N ARG A 358 -5.91 -2.41 23.61
CA ARG A 358 -6.53 -2.48 24.95
C ARG A 358 -8.05 -2.49 24.88
N ILE A 359 -8.63 -1.62 24.06
CA ILE A 359 -10.09 -1.53 23.90
C ILE A 359 -10.65 -2.80 23.22
N LEU A 360 -9.97 -3.29 22.19
CA LEU A 360 -10.37 -4.53 21.50
C LEU A 360 -10.28 -5.75 22.42
N ARG A 361 -9.28 -5.81 23.31
CA ARG A 361 -9.20 -6.83 24.38
C ARG A 361 -10.39 -6.74 25.35
N GLN A 362 -10.71 -5.53 25.82
CA GLN A 362 -11.86 -5.31 26.71
C GLN A 362 -13.20 -5.67 26.06
N ALA A 363 -13.30 -5.52 24.74
CA ALA A 363 -14.48 -5.90 23.98
C ALA A 363 -14.52 -7.39 23.59
N GLY A 364 -13.53 -8.19 24.01
CA GLY A 364 -13.45 -9.61 23.67
C GLY A 364 -13.14 -9.91 22.20
N LYS A 365 -12.57 -8.94 21.47
CA LYS A 365 -12.15 -9.09 20.07
C LYS A 365 -10.72 -9.60 19.91
N VAL A 366 -9.93 -9.54 20.98
CA VAL A 366 -8.58 -10.09 21.09
C VAL A 366 -8.43 -10.66 22.50
N SER A 367 -7.88 -11.85 22.65
CA SER A 367 -7.54 -12.47 23.91
C SER A 367 -6.37 -11.76 24.63
N GLU A 368 -6.32 -11.85 25.96
CA GLU A 368 -5.21 -11.33 26.75
C GLU A 368 -3.90 -12.12 26.57
N ALA A 369 -3.98 -13.36 26.05
CA ALA A 369 -2.84 -14.25 25.89
C ALA A 369 -2.02 -14.01 24.60
N ALA A 370 -2.55 -13.22 23.67
CA ALA A 370 -1.87 -12.87 22.41
C ALA A 370 -0.83 -11.76 22.62
N GLU A 371 0.28 -12.06 23.29
CA GLU A 371 1.54 -11.32 23.13
C GLU A 371 2.65 -12.28 22.71
N PRO A 372 3.14 -12.22 21.46
CA PRO A 372 4.43 -12.78 21.14
C PRO A 372 5.51 -11.82 21.66
N GLY A 373 6.44 -12.35 22.45
CA GLY A 373 7.59 -11.64 23.01
C GLY A 373 8.62 -11.18 21.99
#